data_AF-A0A935U907-F1
#
_entry.id   AF-A0A935U907-F1
#
_cell.length_a   1.000
_cell.length_b   1.000
_cell.length_c   1.000
_cell.angle_alpha   90.00
_cell.angle_beta   90.00
_cell.angle_gamma   90.00
#
_symmetry.space_group_name_H-M   'P 1'
#
loop_
_entity.id
_entity.type
_entity.pdbx_description
1 polymer ?
#
loop_
_entity_poly.entity_id
_entity_poly.type
_entity_poly.pdbx_seq_one_letter_code
_entity_poly.pdbx_strand_id
1 'polypeptide(L)'
;MNTPIRHLAPVTAVLLLLTACGDRAVPSTEEVAATTSADSAVADEVRIDSAAAAEFGIRVDTVASVSGEMLSVTGSVTYDANLVSHIGSRAAGRILTLRADIGDQVTAGSVLAILESPEVGEVRSDELEAEALLEIAQENFNREQRLEQQGISSRKELLDAKADLRRAEAALRSSRERLRVLGAGHGSGGEFGLTAPFAGVVVERGVSRGEMVGPEDQLFVVADLRQVWVLLDIFERDLPTVARGQQVLLRSPTATEPCARGCLPRR
;
A
#
# COMPACT_ATOMS: atom_id res chain seq x y z
N MET A 1 0.29 -40.08 -27.26
CA MET A 1 0.03 -39.36 -28.52
C MET A 1 0.21 -37.88 -28.23
N ASN A 2 1.05 -37.09 -28.88
CA ASN A 2 2.13 -37.33 -29.82
C ASN A 2 2.98 -36.04 -29.82
N THR A 3 4.28 -36.19 -30.00
CA THR A 3 5.33 -35.14 -30.02
C THR A 3 5.41 -34.44 -31.41
N PRO A 4 6.54 -33.82 -31.87
CA PRO A 4 6.72 -32.36 -32.01
C PRO A 4 7.20 -31.92 -33.43
N ILE A 5 7.38 -30.62 -33.71
CA ILE A 5 8.10 -30.08 -34.91
C ILE A 5 8.72 -28.73 -34.48
N ARG A 6 10.03 -28.41 -34.45
CA ARG A 6 11.29 -28.68 -35.20
C ARG A 6 11.55 -27.68 -36.35
N HIS A 7 12.83 -27.28 -36.47
CA HIS A 7 13.53 -26.52 -37.54
C HIS A 7 13.82 -25.04 -37.24
N LEU A 8 14.98 -24.43 -37.56
CA LEU A 8 16.16 -24.81 -38.35
C LEU A 8 17.31 -23.81 -38.04
N ALA A 9 18.56 -24.27 -37.95
CA ALA A 9 19.80 -23.46 -38.07
C ALA A 9 20.21 -23.36 -39.56
N PRO A 10 21.10 -22.44 -39.99
CA PRO A 10 22.56 -22.74 -40.05
C PRO A 10 23.49 -21.51 -39.82
N VAL A 11 24.70 -21.61 -39.24
CA VAL A 11 26.06 -21.98 -39.73
C VAL A 11 26.69 -21.05 -40.82
N THR A 12 27.97 -20.68 -40.58
CA THR A 12 29.07 -20.19 -41.47
C THR A 12 29.20 -18.68 -41.76
N ALA A 13 30.35 -18.05 -42.03
CA ALA A 13 31.80 -18.13 -41.72
C ALA A 13 32.54 -17.16 -42.70
N VAL A 14 33.80 -16.76 -42.40
CA VAL A 14 34.86 -16.26 -43.34
C VAL A 14 34.76 -14.77 -43.77
N LEU A 15 35.63 -13.84 -43.32
CA LEU A 15 37.04 -13.49 -43.69
C LEU A 15 37.23 -12.88 -45.10
N LEU A 16 37.66 -11.61 -45.23
CA LEU A 16 38.72 -11.17 -46.17
C LEU A 16 39.13 -9.68 -46.04
N LEU A 17 40.43 -9.45 -46.24
CA LEU A 17 41.26 -8.23 -46.17
C LEU A 17 40.96 -7.15 -47.24
N LEU A 18 41.37 -5.89 -46.97
CA LEU A 18 42.29 -5.13 -47.85
C LEU A 18 42.74 -3.78 -47.23
N THR A 19 44.03 -3.51 -47.46
CA THR A 19 44.93 -2.43 -47.02
C THR A 19 44.83 -1.14 -47.86
N ALA A 20 45.23 0.03 -47.32
CA ALA A 20 45.94 1.07 -48.10
C ALA A 20 46.55 2.20 -47.22
N CYS A 21 47.78 2.61 -47.57
CA CYS A 21 48.68 3.59 -46.92
C CYS A 21 48.51 5.05 -47.40
N GLY A 22 49.19 5.98 -46.71
CA GLY A 22 49.66 7.30 -47.22
C GLY A 22 49.24 8.47 -46.33
N ASP A 23 50.03 9.07 -45.43
CA ASP A 23 51.38 9.68 -45.45
C ASP A 23 51.40 11.15 -45.94
N ARG A 24 51.80 12.08 -45.04
CA ARG A 24 52.31 13.44 -45.37
C ARG A 24 52.99 14.18 -44.19
N ALA A 25 54.32 14.14 -44.21
CA ALA A 25 55.40 15.13 -43.94
C ALA A 25 55.12 16.45 -43.15
N VAL A 26 55.83 16.81 -42.03
CA VAL A 26 57.23 17.38 -41.78
C VAL A 26 57.27 18.94 -41.95
N PRO A 27 58.12 19.81 -41.32
CA PRO A 27 59.35 19.71 -40.45
C PRO A 27 59.30 20.53 -39.11
N SER A 28 60.28 20.59 -38.18
CA SER A 28 61.72 20.90 -38.31
C SER A 28 62.66 20.40 -37.19
N THR A 29 63.71 19.70 -37.65
CA THR A 29 65.15 19.62 -37.30
C THR A 29 65.74 20.41 -36.11
N GLU A 30 66.45 19.71 -35.22
CA GLU A 30 67.93 19.81 -35.10
C GLU A 30 68.55 18.65 -34.28
N GLU A 31 69.73 18.24 -34.75
CA GLU A 31 70.61 17.11 -34.39
C GLU A 31 71.40 17.43 -33.10
N VAL A 32 71.83 16.49 -32.25
CA VAL A 32 73.20 15.94 -32.25
C VAL A 32 73.38 14.91 -31.12
N ALA A 33 74.11 13.84 -31.47
CA ALA A 33 74.96 12.92 -30.68
C ALA A 33 74.33 11.84 -29.80
N ALA A 34 74.56 10.59 -30.26
CA ALA A 34 74.54 9.38 -29.47
C ALA A 34 75.66 9.35 -28.42
N THR A 35 75.38 8.79 -27.25
CA THR A 35 76.32 7.95 -26.48
C THR A 35 75.53 6.97 -25.61
N THR A 36 75.91 5.70 -25.76
CA THR A 36 75.51 4.51 -25.00
C THR A 36 75.55 4.70 -23.48
N SER A 37 74.49 4.30 -22.78
CA SER A 37 74.57 3.58 -21.50
C SER A 37 73.20 3.05 -21.13
N ALA A 38 73.13 1.75 -20.89
CA ALA A 38 71.96 1.05 -20.37
C ALA A 38 71.77 1.41 -18.90
N ASP A 39 70.58 1.88 -18.50
CA ASP A 39 69.99 1.62 -17.18
C ASP A 39 68.54 2.16 -17.12
N SER A 40 67.78 1.67 -16.14
CA SER A 40 66.43 2.08 -15.68
C SER A 40 65.21 1.39 -16.31
N ALA A 41 65.02 0.11 -15.94
CA ALA A 41 63.68 -0.36 -15.64
C ALA A 41 63.21 0.33 -14.35
N VAL A 42 62.09 1.05 -14.43
CA VAL A 42 61.44 1.66 -13.26
C VAL A 42 61.00 0.53 -12.33
N ALA A 43 61.76 0.33 -11.26
CA ALA A 43 61.47 -0.65 -10.23
C ALA A 43 60.55 -0.01 -9.17
N ASP A 44 59.24 -0.17 -9.34
CA ASP A 44 58.24 0.14 -8.30
C ASP A 44 58.20 -0.93 -7.18
N GLU A 45 59.25 -1.75 -7.04
CA GLU A 45 59.34 -2.84 -6.07
C GLU A 45 60.57 -2.68 -5.18
N VAL A 46 60.34 -2.42 -3.89
CA VAL A 46 61.40 -2.38 -2.89
C VAL A 46 61.65 -3.79 -2.37
N ARG A 47 62.81 -4.36 -2.74
CA ARG A 47 63.26 -5.66 -2.25
C ARG A 47 64.05 -5.50 -0.96
N ILE A 48 63.52 -5.99 0.15
CA ILE A 48 64.21 -6.03 1.45
C ILE A 48 64.48 -7.49 1.81
N ASP A 49 65.71 -7.78 2.22
CA ASP A 49 66.08 -9.11 2.71
C ASP A 49 65.46 -9.37 4.11
N SER A 50 65.04 -10.61 4.35
CA SER A 50 64.35 -11.05 5.56
C SER A 50 65.13 -10.76 6.86
N ALA A 51 66.47 -10.77 6.80
CA ALA A 51 67.33 -10.41 7.93
C ALA A 51 67.30 -8.91 8.24
N ALA A 52 67.33 -8.05 7.21
CA ALA A 52 67.20 -6.60 7.37
C ALA A 52 65.79 -6.20 7.83
N ALA A 53 64.75 -6.87 7.34
CA ALA A 53 63.37 -6.64 7.77
C ALA A 53 63.18 -6.90 9.29
N ALA A 54 63.84 -7.91 9.85
CA ALA A 54 63.80 -8.20 11.28
C ALA A 54 64.58 -7.17 12.13
N GLU A 55 65.71 -6.68 11.64
CA GLU A 55 66.53 -5.65 12.32
C GLU A 55 65.84 -4.28 12.36
N PHE A 56 65.14 -3.91 11.29
CA PHE A 56 64.31 -2.69 11.22
C PHE A 56 62.92 -2.84 11.86
N GLY A 57 62.62 -4.00 12.47
CA GLY A 57 61.36 -4.24 13.19
C GLY A 57 60.12 -4.33 12.28
N ILE A 58 60.30 -4.63 11.00
CA ILE A 58 59.22 -4.74 10.02
C ILE A 58 58.46 -6.04 10.28
N ARG A 59 57.23 -5.90 10.80
CA ARG A 59 56.31 -7.01 11.00
C ARG A 59 55.35 -7.09 9.83
N VAL A 60 55.29 -8.26 9.22
CA VAL A 60 54.30 -8.58 8.18
C VAL A 60 53.15 -9.31 8.86
N ASP A 61 51.94 -8.85 8.62
CA ASP A 61 50.72 -9.52 9.07
C ASP A 61 49.85 -9.86 7.86
N THR A 62 49.12 -10.97 7.94
CA THR A 62 48.27 -11.42 6.84
C THR A 62 46.97 -10.61 6.88
N VAL A 63 46.74 -9.78 5.87
CA VAL A 63 45.50 -9.01 5.80
C VAL A 63 44.34 -9.95 5.48
N ALA A 64 43.55 -10.29 6.50
CA ALA A 64 42.23 -10.86 6.26
C ALA A 64 41.35 -9.76 5.63
N SER A 65 40.84 -9.98 4.42
CA SER A 65 39.86 -9.06 3.83
C SER A 65 38.57 -9.12 4.65
N VAL A 66 38.39 -8.15 5.54
CA VAL A 66 37.12 -7.95 6.26
C VAL A 66 36.26 -7.04 5.38
N SER A 67 35.82 -7.55 4.23
CA SER A 67 34.95 -6.81 3.32
C SER A 67 33.50 -6.96 3.77
N GLY A 68 33.12 -6.09 4.69
CA GLY A 68 31.73 -5.83 5.07
C GLY A 68 31.57 -4.34 5.29
N GLU A 69 31.64 -3.55 4.22
CA GLU A 69 31.40 -2.12 4.30
C GLU A 69 29.91 -1.90 4.62
N MET A 70 29.61 -1.61 5.89
CA MET A 70 28.25 -1.27 6.32
C MET A 70 28.01 0.20 6.05
N LEU A 71 27.19 0.49 5.04
CA LEU A 71 26.67 1.82 4.82
C LEU A 71 25.59 2.12 5.88
N SER A 72 25.85 3.09 6.76
CA SER A 72 24.87 3.56 7.74
C SER A 72 24.05 4.69 7.14
N VAL A 73 22.74 4.48 7.05
CA VAL A 73 21.76 5.49 6.59
C VAL A 73 20.72 5.75 7.66
N THR A 74 20.20 6.97 7.70
CA THR A 74 19.04 7.30 8.50
C THR A 74 17.78 6.89 7.76
N GLY A 75 16.72 6.60 8.51
CA GLY A 75 15.43 6.31 7.93
C GLY A 75 14.31 6.55 8.91
N SER A 76 13.09 6.60 8.38
CA SER A 76 11.86 6.74 9.16
C SER A 76 10.96 5.53 8.94
N VAL A 77 10.28 5.11 10.01
CA VAL A 77 9.25 4.08 9.93
C VAL A 77 7.96 4.75 9.49
N THR A 78 7.34 4.23 8.45
CA THR A 78 6.05 4.68 7.94
C THR A 78 5.08 3.51 7.80
N TYR A 79 3.81 3.85 7.65
CA TYR A 79 2.76 2.89 7.33
C TYR A 79 2.83 2.50 5.86
N ASP A 80 2.48 1.26 5.53
CA ASP A 80 2.19 0.92 4.14
C ASP A 80 0.95 1.72 3.71
N ALA A 81 1.11 2.64 2.77
CA ALA A 81 0.01 3.48 2.30
C ALA A 81 -1.16 2.68 1.72
N ASN A 82 -0.94 1.41 1.33
CA ASN A 82 -2.01 0.51 0.88
C ASN A 82 -2.80 -0.13 2.04
N LEU A 83 -2.29 -0.04 3.26
CA LEU A 83 -2.86 -0.62 4.48
C LEU A 83 -3.33 0.45 5.48
N VAL A 84 -3.55 1.67 5.00
CA VAL A 84 -4.13 2.79 5.75
C VAL A 84 -5.47 3.15 5.16
N SER A 85 -6.48 3.35 6.00
CA SER A 85 -7.78 3.89 5.60
C SER A 85 -8.14 5.11 6.41
N HIS A 86 -8.47 6.16 5.67
CA HIS A 86 -9.06 7.39 6.17
C HIS A 86 -10.57 7.18 6.25
N ILE A 87 -11.13 7.32 7.44
CA ILE A 87 -12.52 7.03 7.73
C ILE A 87 -13.24 8.36 7.98
N GLY A 88 -14.14 8.71 7.07
CA GLY A 88 -15.01 9.88 7.16
C GLY A 88 -16.47 9.50 7.40
N SER A 89 -17.32 10.49 7.70
CA SER A 89 -18.76 10.28 7.79
C SER A 89 -19.37 10.07 6.40
N ARG A 90 -20.51 9.38 6.31
CA ARG A 90 -21.29 9.26 5.06
C ARG A 90 -22.40 10.29 4.97
N ALA A 91 -22.78 10.88 6.10
CA ALA A 91 -23.82 11.89 6.26
C ALA A 91 -23.34 12.98 7.23
N ALA A 92 -23.80 14.21 7.06
CA ALA A 92 -23.50 15.26 8.02
C ALA A 92 -24.22 14.99 9.35
N GLY A 93 -23.53 15.18 10.47
CA GLY A 93 -24.09 14.88 11.78
C GLY A 93 -23.24 15.33 12.96
N ARG A 94 -23.76 15.12 14.16
CA ARG A 94 -23.09 15.44 15.41
C ARG A 94 -22.55 14.18 16.08
N ILE A 95 -21.34 14.23 16.60
CA ILE A 95 -20.74 13.12 17.35
C ILE A 95 -21.38 13.03 18.74
N LEU A 96 -22.13 11.97 19.02
CA LEU A 96 -22.72 11.70 20.33
C LEU A 96 -21.71 11.05 21.27
N THR A 97 -21.04 10.01 20.79
CA THR A 97 -20.13 9.17 21.58
C THR A 97 -18.96 8.70 20.73
N LEU A 98 -17.76 8.73 21.33
CA LEU A 98 -16.56 8.11 20.79
C LEU A 98 -16.36 6.75 21.50
N ARG A 99 -16.15 5.69 20.72
CA ARG A 99 -15.97 4.32 21.23
C ARG A 99 -14.53 3.83 21.11
N ALA A 100 -13.76 4.39 20.17
CA ALA A 100 -12.35 4.11 19.98
C ALA A 100 -11.51 5.38 20.16
N ASP A 101 -10.30 5.22 20.69
CA ASP A 101 -9.29 6.27 20.80
C ASP A 101 -7.98 5.86 20.11
N ILE A 102 -7.04 6.80 20.02
CA ILE A 102 -5.73 6.58 19.39
C ILE A 102 -4.98 5.49 20.15
N GLY A 103 -4.49 4.48 19.41
CA GLY A 103 -3.78 3.32 19.94
C GLY A 103 -4.67 2.08 20.14
N ASP A 104 -6.00 2.21 20.05
CA ASP A 104 -6.90 1.07 20.21
C ASP A 104 -6.83 0.11 19.02
N GLN A 105 -6.88 -1.19 19.33
CA GLN A 105 -7.02 -2.24 18.33
C GLN A 105 -8.49 -2.44 17.96
N VAL A 106 -8.75 -2.45 16.66
CA VAL A 106 -10.10 -2.54 16.09
C VAL A 106 -10.19 -3.70 15.12
N THR A 107 -11.37 -4.30 15.01
CA THR A 107 -11.66 -5.37 14.03
C THR A 107 -12.51 -4.81 12.90
N ALA A 108 -12.58 -5.52 11.78
CA ALA A 108 -13.52 -5.16 10.72
C ALA A 108 -14.95 -5.10 11.28
N GLY A 109 -15.65 -3.99 11.04
CA GLY A 109 -17.01 -3.72 11.52
C GLY A 109 -17.12 -3.19 12.95
N SER A 110 -16.03 -3.00 13.70
CA SER A 110 -16.13 -2.42 15.04
C SER A 110 -16.56 -0.95 14.98
N VAL A 111 -17.47 -0.54 15.87
CA VAL A 111 -17.96 0.85 15.96
C VAL A 111 -16.89 1.74 16.59
N LEU A 112 -16.48 2.77 15.85
CA LEU A 112 -15.50 3.78 16.27
C LEU A 112 -16.16 4.98 16.94
N ALA A 113 -17.30 5.42 16.40
CA ALA A 113 -18.09 6.53 16.92
C ALA A 113 -19.58 6.35 16.61
N ILE A 114 -20.43 6.98 17.41
CA ILE A 114 -21.88 7.09 17.17
C ILE A 114 -22.17 8.55 16.84
N LEU A 115 -22.82 8.75 15.70
CA LEU A 115 -23.20 10.06 15.18
C LEU A 115 -24.72 10.15 15.10
N GLU A 116 -25.25 11.36 15.26
CA GLU A 116 -26.65 11.68 15.04
C GLU A 116 -26.77 12.59 13.82
N SER A 117 -27.56 12.18 12.83
CA SER A 117 -27.81 12.96 11.61
C SER A 117 -29.32 13.18 11.40
N PRO A 118 -29.74 14.42 11.07
CA PRO A 118 -31.12 14.69 10.69
C PRO A 118 -31.51 13.97 9.39
N GLU A 119 -30.58 13.84 8.43
CA GLU A 119 -30.81 13.13 7.16
C GLU A 119 -31.12 11.65 7.39
N VAL A 120 -30.35 11.00 8.27
CA VAL A 120 -30.63 9.61 8.67
C VAL A 120 -32.00 9.50 9.35
N GLY A 121 -32.35 10.47 10.20
CA GLY A 121 -33.65 10.51 10.87
C GLY A 121 -34.84 10.64 9.90
N GLU A 122 -34.69 11.42 8.83
CA GLU A 122 -35.71 11.56 7.77
C GLU A 122 -35.91 10.24 7.03
N VAL A 123 -34.83 9.63 6.52
CA VAL A 123 -34.91 8.35 5.79
C VAL A 123 -35.44 7.22 6.70
N ARG A 124 -35.13 7.26 8.00
CA ARG A 124 -35.66 6.31 8.99
C ARG A 124 -37.17 6.50 9.19
N SER A 125 -37.64 7.74 9.17
CA SER A 125 -39.08 8.04 9.25
C SER A 125 -39.80 7.53 8.00
N ASP A 126 -39.22 7.73 6.82
CA ASP A 126 -39.74 7.18 5.56
C ASP A 126 -39.77 5.64 5.54
N GLU A 127 -38.78 4.99 6.16
CA GLU A 127 -38.76 3.52 6.30
C GLU A 127 -39.94 3.03 7.15
N LEU A 128 -40.16 3.66 8.30
CA LEU A 128 -41.26 3.32 9.21
C LEU A 128 -42.63 3.54 8.56
N GLU A 129 -42.79 4.63 7.80
CA GLU A 129 -44.01 4.88 7.02
C GLU A 129 -44.21 3.79 5.94
N ALA A 130 -43.17 3.48 5.17
CA ALA A 130 -43.24 2.46 4.13
C ALA A 130 -43.53 1.06 4.70
N GLU A 131 -43.02 0.75 5.89
CA GLU A 131 -43.30 -0.51 6.60
C GLU A 131 -44.77 -0.61 7.03
N ALA A 132 -45.33 0.47 7.59
CA ALA A 132 -46.75 0.53 7.94
C ALA A 132 -47.66 0.42 6.71
N LEU A 133 -47.31 1.09 5.61
CA LEU A 133 -48.05 1.00 4.35
C LEU A 133 -47.97 -0.40 3.72
N LEU A 134 -46.82 -1.07 3.85
CA LEU A 134 -46.66 -2.46 3.40
C LEU A 134 -47.56 -3.40 4.18
N GLU A 135 -47.65 -3.25 5.50
CA GLU A 135 -48.54 -4.05 6.35
C GLU A 135 -50.01 -3.92 5.88
N ILE A 136 -50.49 -2.69 5.68
CA ILE A 136 -51.85 -2.42 5.19
C ILE A 136 -52.07 -3.04 3.81
N ALA A 137 -51.13 -2.87 2.88
CA ALA A 137 -51.25 -3.39 1.53
C ALA A 137 -51.23 -4.93 1.50
N GLN A 138 -50.46 -5.55 2.39
CA GLN A 138 -50.39 -7.00 2.54
C GLN A 138 -51.69 -7.58 3.08
N GLU A 139 -52.28 -6.97 4.11
CA GLU A 139 -53.59 -7.37 4.62
C GLU A 139 -54.68 -7.21 3.56
N ASN A 140 -54.65 -6.10 2.82
CA ASN A 140 -55.60 -5.84 1.74
C ASN A 140 -55.50 -6.89 0.64
N PHE A 141 -54.29 -7.19 0.16
CA PHE A 141 -54.06 -8.24 -0.83
C PHE A 141 -54.55 -9.61 -0.33
N ASN A 142 -54.24 -9.98 0.93
CA ASN A 142 -54.69 -11.24 1.53
C ASN A 142 -56.22 -11.31 1.64
N ARG A 143 -56.88 -10.18 1.93
CA ARG A 143 -58.34 -10.07 1.99
C ARG A 143 -58.95 -10.24 0.60
N GLU A 144 -58.47 -9.51 -0.40
CA GLU A 144 -58.98 -9.61 -1.77
C GLU A 144 -58.71 -10.98 -2.41
N GLN A 145 -57.59 -11.62 -2.07
CA GLN A 145 -57.28 -12.97 -2.52
C GLN A 145 -58.30 -14.00 -2.00
N ARG A 146 -58.71 -13.89 -0.73
CA ARG A 146 -59.74 -14.78 -0.16
C ARG A 146 -61.11 -14.52 -0.77
N LEU A 147 -61.47 -13.26 -1.00
CA LEU A 147 -62.77 -12.90 -1.59
C LEU A 147 -62.86 -13.34 -3.06
N GLU A 148 -61.77 -13.27 -3.82
CA GLU A 148 -61.74 -13.72 -5.22
C GLU A 148 -61.88 -15.24 -5.30
N GLN A 149 -61.21 -15.99 -4.41
CA GLN A 149 -61.35 -17.44 -4.30
C GLN A 149 -62.78 -17.88 -3.94
N GLN A 150 -63.52 -17.02 -3.24
CA GLN A 150 -64.93 -17.22 -2.91
C GLN A 150 -65.89 -16.73 -4.01
N GLY A 151 -65.36 -16.17 -5.11
CA GLY A 151 -66.14 -15.59 -6.20
C GLY A 151 -66.87 -14.29 -5.84
N ILE A 152 -66.47 -13.62 -4.75
CA ILE A 152 -67.10 -12.40 -4.24
C ILE A 152 -66.46 -11.14 -4.86
N SER A 153 -65.12 -11.10 -4.95
CA SER A 153 -64.40 -9.98 -5.58
C SER A 153 -63.99 -10.30 -7.01
N SER A 154 -63.77 -9.25 -7.79
CA SER A 154 -63.36 -9.36 -9.19
C SER A 154 -61.85 -9.57 -9.33
N ARG A 155 -61.42 -10.24 -10.41
CA ARG A 155 -59.99 -10.39 -10.73
C ARG A 155 -59.27 -9.03 -10.86
N LYS A 156 -59.98 -7.99 -11.29
CA LYS A 156 -59.42 -6.63 -11.38
C LYS A 156 -59.03 -6.13 -10.00
N GLU A 157 -59.91 -6.24 -9.00
CA GLU A 157 -59.65 -5.79 -7.63
C GLU A 157 -58.45 -6.53 -7.01
N LEU A 158 -58.33 -7.85 -7.26
CA LEU A 158 -57.15 -8.62 -6.84
C LEU A 158 -55.85 -8.13 -7.51
N LEU A 159 -55.90 -7.81 -8.81
CA LEU A 159 -54.73 -7.28 -9.54
C LEU A 159 -54.33 -5.90 -9.04
N ASP A 160 -55.30 -5.04 -8.73
CA ASP A 160 -55.07 -3.71 -8.18
C ASP A 160 -54.44 -3.83 -6.77
N ALA A 161 -54.99 -4.67 -5.89
CA ALA A 161 -54.42 -4.93 -4.56
C ALA A 161 -52.99 -5.52 -4.63
N LYS A 162 -52.72 -6.39 -5.62
CA LYS A 162 -51.37 -6.92 -5.86
C LYS A 162 -50.40 -5.84 -6.34
N ALA A 163 -50.87 -4.91 -7.17
CA ALA A 163 -50.05 -3.78 -7.63
C ALA A 163 -49.71 -2.84 -6.46
N ASP A 164 -50.66 -2.60 -5.56
CA ASP A 164 -50.46 -1.79 -4.37
C ASP A 164 -49.45 -2.43 -3.40
N LEU A 165 -49.57 -3.73 -3.14
CA LEU A 165 -48.59 -4.49 -2.35
C LEU A 165 -47.18 -4.35 -2.93
N ARG A 166 -47.01 -4.58 -4.24
CA ARG A 166 -45.70 -4.44 -4.90
C ARG A 166 -45.15 -3.02 -4.82
N ARG A 167 -46.03 -2.00 -4.85
CA ARG A 167 -45.63 -0.60 -4.71
C ARG A 167 -45.10 -0.33 -3.29
N ALA A 168 -45.80 -0.80 -2.27
CA ALA A 168 -45.38 -0.66 -0.88
C ALA A 168 -44.07 -1.41 -0.59
N GLU A 169 -43.92 -2.64 -1.10
CA GLU A 169 -42.66 -3.39 -1.00
C GLU A 169 -41.48 -2.65 -1.66
N ALA A 170 -41.72 -2.04 -2.83
CA ALA A 170 -40.69 -1.26 -3.52
C ALA A 170 -40.30 -0.01 -2.75
N ALA A 171 -41.26 0.68 -2.12
CA ALA A 171 -41.01 1.84 -1.27
C ALA A 171 -40.15 1.44 -0.05
N LEU A 172 -40.50 0.36 0.65
CA LEU A 172 -39.74 -0.12 1.81
C LEU A 172 -38.31 -0.51 1.44
N ARG A 173 -38.12 -1.23 0.32
CA ARG A 173 -36.79 -1.56 -0.19
C ARG A 173 -35.97 -0.31 -0.51
N SER A 174 -36.59 0.71 -1.11
CA SER A 174 -35.94 1.97 -1.44
C SER A 174 -35.41 2.68 -0.18
N SER A 175 -36.25 2.83 0.86
CA SER A 175 -35.85 3.48 2.11
C SER A 175 -34.74 2.70 2.84
N ARG A 176 -34.81 1.37 2.86
CA ARG A 176 -33.76 0.50 3.43
C ARG A 176 -32.42 0.64 2.73
N GLU A 177 -32.43 0.69 1.39
CA GLU A 177 -31.20 0.89 0.63
C GLU A 177 -30.59 2.27 0.86
N ARG A 178 -31.41 3.33 1.01
CA ARG A 178 -30.92 4.65 1.39
C ARG A 178 -30.22 4.63 2.75
N LEU A 179 -30.81 4.00 3.77
CA LEU A 179 -30.16 3.84 5.09
C LEU A 179 -28.84 3.06 4.99
N ARG A 180 -28.80 1.99 4.19
CA ARG A 180 -27.58 1.20 3.97
C ARG A 180 -26.48 2.04 3.32
N VAL A 181 -26.82 2.88 2.34
CA VAL A 181 -25.89 3.81 1.67
C VAL A 181 -25.38 4.90 2.62
N LEU A 182 -26.15 5.27 3.64
CA LEU A 182 -25.71 6.20 4.70
C LEU A 182 -24.94 5.49 5.83
N GLY A 183 -24.84 4.16 5.81
CA GLY A 183 -24.22 3.39 6.91
C GLY A 183 -25.09 3.27 8.16
N ALA A 184 -26.36 3.67 8.06
CA ALA A 184 -27.36 3.68 9.13
C ALA A 184 -28.29 2.47 9.10
N GLY A 185 -27.81 1.32 8.62
CA GLY A 185 -28.64 0.13 8.50
C GLY A 185 -29.13 -0.41 9.85
N HIS A 186 -28.40 -0.14 10.93
CA HIS A 186 -28.70 -0.62 12.29
C HIS A 186 -28.52 0.56 13.26
N GLY A 187 -29.61 1.00 13.90
CA GLY A 187 -29.64 2.17 14.79
C GLY A 187 -31.07 2.57 15.15
N SER A 188 -31.30 3.40 16.16
CA SER A 188 -32.63 3.95 16.47
C SER A 188 -32.67 5.44 16.18
N GLY A 189 -33.72 5.92 15.50
CA GLY A 189 -33.84 7.33 15.14
C GLY A 189 -32.79 7.77 14.12
N GLY A 190 -32.20 8.96 14.33
CA GLY A 190 -31.15 9.52 13.47
C GLY A 190 -29.73 9.06 13.81
N GLU A 191 -29.58 8.11 14.74
CA GLU A 191 -28.26 7.63 15.16
C GLU A 191 -27.70 6.57 14.19
N PHE A 192 -26.43 6.71 13.84
CA PHE A 192 -25.70 5.70 13.06
C PHE A 192 -24.26 5.53 13.55
N GLY A 193 -23.76 4.31 13.40
CA GLY A 193 -22.41 3.94 13.82
C GLY A 193 -21.40 4.11 12.69
N LEU A 194 -20.32 4.84 12.96
CA LEU A 194 -19.14 4.84 12.12
C LEU A 194 -18.32 3.59 12.44
N THR A 195 -18.01 2.77 11.43
CA THR A 195 -17.36 1.46 11.62
C THR A 195 -16.01 1.37 10.91
N ALA A 196 -15.12 0.52 11.43
CA ALA A 196 -13.84 0.25 10.81
C ALA A 196 -14.00 -0.69 9.59
N PRO A 197 -13.38 -0.39 8.43
CA PRO A 197 -13.49 -1.23 7.22
C PRO A 197 -12.65 -2.52 7.31
N PHE A 198 -11.57 -2.52 8.10
CA PHE A 198 -10.69 -3.66 8.31
C PHE A 198 -10.13 -3.68 9.74
N ALA A 199 -9.46 -4.78 10.12
CA ALA A 199 -8.83 -4.92 11.42
C ALA A 199 -7.46 -4.22 11.45
N GLY A 200 -7.20 -3.38 12.45
CA GLY A 200 -6.00 -2.58 12.54
C GLY A 200 -5.90 -1.81 13.85
N VAL A 201 -5.10 -0.76 13.87
CA VAL A 201 -4.93 0.15 15.01
C VAL A 201 -5.35 1.56 14.60
N VAL A 202 -6.06 2.24 15.48
CA VAL A 202 -6.39 3.67 15.30
C VAL A 202 -5.12 4.49 15.49
N VAL A 203 -4.58 5.06 14.43
CA VAL A 203 -3.35 5.87 14.48
C VAL A 203 -3.62 7.35 14.68
N GLU A 204 -4.80 7.81 14.28
CA GLU A 204 -5.20 9.21 14.40
C GLU A 204 -6.71 9.33 14.63
N ARG A 205 -7.10 10.32 15.44
CA ARG A 205 -8.47 10.73 15.67
C ARG A 205 -8.58 12.24 15.49
N GLY A 206 -9.27 12.66 14.44
CA GLY A 206 -9.41 14.06 14.05
C GLY A 206 -10.59 14.78 14.71
N VAL A 207 -11.35 14.12 15.58
CA VAL A 207 -12.63 14.64 16.07
C VAL A 207 -12.88 14.45 17.56
N SER A 208 -13.70 15.34 18.10
CA SER A 208 -14.09 15.39 19.51
C SER A 208 -15.58 15.14 19.71
N ARG A 209 -15.94 14.64 20.90
CA ARG A 209 -17.35 14.43 21.26
C ARG A 209 -18.11 15.75 21.24
N GLY A 210 -19.27 15.77 20.59
CA GLY A 210 -20.14 16.93 20.46
C GLY A 210 -19.87 17.81 19.24
N GLU A 211 -18.80 17.54 18.49
CA GLU A 211 -18.44 18.22 17.25
C GLU A 211 -19.41 17.86 16.11
N MET A 212 -19.56 18.79 15.16
CA MET A 212 -20.38 18.64 13.97
C MET A 212 -19.46 18.31 12.80
N VAL A 213 -19.77 17.26 12.05
CA VAL A 213 -18.89 16.68 11.04
C VAL A 213 -19.65 16.38 9.74
N GLY A 214 -18.96 16.51 8.61
CA GLY A 214 -19.46 16.27 7.27
C GLY A 214 -18.80 15.09 6.55
N PRO A 215 -19.25 14.76 5.33
CA PRO A 215 -18.63 13.76 4.47
C PRO A 215 -17.20 14.08 4.02
N GLU A 216 -16.84 15.36 4.01
CA GLU A 216 -15.51 15.88 3.70
C GLU A 216 -14.49 15.71 4.85
N ASP A 217 -14.98 15.49 6.07
CA ASP A 217 -14.13 15.43 7.25
C ASP A 217 -13.54 14.04 7.46
N GLN A 218 -12.24 14.01 7.73
CA GLN A 218 -11.53 12.81 8.14
C GLN A 218 -11.62 12.64 9.66
N LEU A 219 -12.39 11.64 10.10
CA LEU A 219 -12.69 11.44 11.52
C LEU A 219 -11.64 10.55 12.20
N PHE A 220 -11.26 9.47 11.54
CA PHE A 220 -10.30 8.49 12.04
C PHE A 220 -9.35 8.02 10.96
N VAL A 221 -8.16 7.58 11.38
CA VAL A 221 -7.23 6.85 10.52
C VAL A 221 -6.95 5.51 11.17
N VAL A 222 -7.23 4.44 10.42
CA VAL A 222 -6.94 3.07 10.85
C VAL A 222 -5.84 2.52 9.95
N ALA A 223 -4.79 1.99 10.55
CA ALA A 223 -3.66 1.39 9.86
C ALA A 223 -3.44 -0.05 10.32
N ASP A 224 -3.14 -0.96 9.40
CA ASP A 224 -2.66 -2.30 9.74
C ASP A 224 -1.15 -2.26 10.01
N LEU A 225 -0.78 -2.34 11.28
CA LEU A 225 0.62 -2.25 11.72
C LEU A 225 1.35 -3.61 11.71
N ARG A 226 0.76 -4.67 11.16
CA ARG A 226 1.43 -5.98 11.03
C ARG A 226 2.62 -5.94 10.07
N GLN A 227 2.56 -5.04 9.08
CA GLN A 227 3.65 -4.77 8.16
C GLN A 227 3.88 -3.26 8.12
N VAL A 228 5.12 -2.84 8.37
CA VAL A 228 5.53 -1.43 8.31
C VAL A 228 6.65 -1.28 7.31
N TRP A 229 6.72 -0.10 6.69
CA TRP A 229 7.78 0.23 5.75
C TRP A 229 8.82 1.09 6.45
N VAL A 230 10.08 0.90 6.10
CA VAL A 230 11.16 1.77 6.56
C VAL A 230 11.71 2.48 5.33
N LEU A 231 11.52 3.79 5.27
CA LEU A 231 12.12 4.62 4.24
C LEU A 231 13.53 4.95 4.69
N LEU A 232 14.51 4.52 3.90
CA LEU A 232 15.92 4.79 4.13
C LEU A 232 16.35 5.92 3.19
N ASP A 233 16.95 6.96 3.75
CA ASP A 233 17.44 8.10 2.98
C ASP A 233 18.87 7.81 2.53
N ILE A 234 19.02 7.45 1.25
CA ILE A 234 20.32 7.14 0.64
C ILE A 234 20.78 8.35 -0.19
N PHE A 235 21.99 8.81 0.07
CA PHE A 235 22.59 9.89 -0.73
C PHE A 235 23.05 9.37 -2.09
N GLU A 236 23.00 10.22 -3.12
CA GLU A 236 23.37 9.85 -4.50
C GLU A 236 24.77 9.25 -4.61
N ARG A 237 25.74 9.77 -3.84
CA ARG A 237 27.11 9.25 -3.78
C ARG A 237 27.19 7.77 -3.35
N ASP A 238 26.23 7.32 -2.55
CA ASP A 238 26.17 6.00 -1.94
C ASP A 238 25.24 5.06 -2.73
N LEU A 239 24.51 5.56 -3.73
CA LEU A 239 23.61 4.77 -4.57
C LEU A 239 24.29 3.58 -5.29
N PRO A 240 25.54 3.68 -5.79
CA PRO A 240 26.22 2.57 -6.46
C PRO A 240 26.48 1.35 -5.56
N THR A 241 26.52 1.52 -4.23
CA THR A 241 26.80 0.43 -3.27
C THR A 241 25.53 -0.27 -2.80
N VAL A 242 24.35 0.21 -3.20
CA VAL A 242 23.05 -0.33 -2.78
C VAL A 242 22.42 -1.17 -3.88
N ALA A 243 22.09 -2.42 -3.55
CA ALA A 243 21.44 -3.36 -4.47
C ALA A 243 20.11 -3.89 -3.92
N ARG A 244 19.18 -4.22 -4.83
CA ARG A 244 17.91 -4.86 -4.48
C ARG A 244 18.14 -6.22 -3.83
N GLY A 245 17.40 -6.52 -2.76
CA GLY A 245 17.55 -7.77 -2.00
C GLY A 245 18.73 -7.79 -1.02
N GLN A 246 19.45 -6.68 -0.85
CA GLN A 246 20.48 -6.54 0.18
C GLN A 246 19.83 -6.61 1.57
N GLN A 247 20.51 -7.29 2.49
CA GLN A 247 20.08 -7.37 3.89
C GLN A 247 20.34 -6.03 4.57
N VAL A 248 19.35 -5.58 5.34
CA VAL A 248 19.43 -4.36 6.13
C VAL A 248 19.26 -4.71 7.61
N LEU A 249 20.16 -4.18 8.43
CA LEU A 249 20.07 -4.23 9.88
C LEU A 249 19.45 -2.92 10.38
N LEU A 250 18.28 -3.02 11.02
CA LEU A 250 17.60 -1.87 11.57
C LEU A 250 17.94 -1.74 13.05
N ARG A 251 18.39 -0.54 13.44
CA ARG A 251 18.66 -0.21 14.83
C ARG A 251 17.81 0.99 15.24
N SER A 252 17.03 0.82 16.30
CA SER A 252 16.35 1.96 16.92
C SER A 252 17.39 2.80 17.69
N PRO A 253 17.31 4.14 17.65
CA PRO A 253 18.21 5.00 18.42
C PRO A 253 18.12 4.77 19.94
N THR A 254 16.99 4.22 20.43
CA THR A 254 16.77 3.90 21.84
C THR A 254 17.17 2.48 22.23
N ALA A 255 17.48 1.60 21.27
CA ALA A 255 17.77 0.19 21.54
C ALA A 255 19.26 -0.13 21.39
N THR A 256 19.80 -0.89 22.34
CA THR A 256 21.21 -1.27 22.36
C THR A 256 21.53 -2.38 21.35
N GLU A 257 20.55 -3.21 20.99
CA GLU A 257 20.67 -4.34 20.05
C GLU A 257 19.89 -4.09 18.74
N PRO A 258 20.29 -4.70 17.60
CA PRO A 258 19.56 -4.60 16.34
C PRO A 258 18.13 -5.10 16.51
N CYS A 259 17.16 -4.22 16.21
CA CYS A 259 15.74 -4.46 16.52
C CYS A 259 15.02 -5.30 15.47
N ALA A 260 15.52 -5.31 14.23
CA ALA A 260 14.94 -6.10 13.14
C ALA A 260 15.94 -6.31 12.00
N ARG A 261 15.72 -7.38 11.23
CA ARG A 261 16.39 -7.63 9.94
C ARG A 261 15.36 -7.48 8.82
N GLY A 262 15.69 -6.69 7.81
CA GLY A 262 14.86 -6.49 6.62
C GLY A 262 15.63 -6.80 5.33
N CYS A 263 14.93 -6.83 4.21
CA CYS A 263 15.53 -6.90 2.88
C CYS A 263 14.97 -5.78 2.01
N LEU A 264 15.80 -5.17 1.16
CA LEU A 264 15.32 -4.22 0.17
C LEU A 264 14.38 -4.92 -0.82
N PRO A 265 13.15 -4.42 -1.04
CA PRO A 265 12.16 -5.10 -1.86
C PRO A 265 12.62 -5.24 -3.31
N ARG A 266 12.30 -6.40 -3.92
CA ARG A 266 12.46 -6.64 -5.36
C ARG A 266 11.18 -6.15 -6.07
N ARG A 267 11.11 -4.89 -6.49
CA ARG A 267 10.11 -4.45 -7.49
C ARG A 267 10.81 -4.14 -8.79
#